data_AF-A0A554K856-F1
#
_entry.id   AF-A0A554K856-F1
#
_cell.length_a   1.000
_cell.length_b   1.000
_cell.length_c   1.000
_cell.angle_alpha   90.00
_cell.angle_beta   90.00
_cell.angle_gamma   90.00
#
_symmetry.space_group_name_H-M   'P 1'
#
loop_
_entity.id
_entity.type
_entity.pdbx_description
1 polymer ?
#
loop_
_entity_poly.entity_id
_entity_poly.type
_entity_poly.pdbx_seq_one_letter_code
_entity_poly.pdbx_strand_id
1 'polypeptide(L)'
;MRPLLFLAATAASVVVAGCAQQSAPASEASTLAACLTERGVIMYGADWCSHCQKQKGLFGDAFSAVTYVECPDEPERCVRAGITGYPTWILPGGQKLEGVQQLPALANAAGCAKSVTP
;
A
#
# COMPACT_ATOMS: atom_id res chain seq x y z
N MET A 1 77.25 5.85 -1.12
CA MET A 1 76.82 6.29 0.22
C MET A 1 75.49 7.01 0.09
N ARG A 2 74.51 6.65 0.96
CA ARG A 2 73.20 7.30 1.28
C ARG A 2 72.01 6.94 0.34
N PRO A 3 70.80 6.73 0.91
CA PRO A 3 70.25 5.38 1.09
C PRO A 3 68.90 5.13 0.40
N LEU A 4 68.49 3.85 0.39
CA LEU A 4 67.13 3.39 0.13
C LEU A 4 66.12 4.08 1.08
N LEU A 5 64.94 4.43 0.56
CA LEU A 5 63.73 4.62 1.37
C LEU A 5 62.50 4.18 0.56
N PHE A 6 61.89 3.11 1.06
CA PHE A 6 60.62 2.52 0.64
C PHE A 6 59.47 3.49 0.91
N LEU A 7 58.54 3.63 -0.02
CA LEU A 7 57.17 4.06 0.27
C LEU A 7 56.22 3.10 -0.43
N ALA A 8 55.67 2.20 0.39
CA ALA A 8 54.71 1.18 0.01
C ALA A 8 53.44 1.81 -0.56
N ALA A 9 53.08 1.44 -1.79
CA ALA A 9 51.75 1.69 -2.31
C ALA A 9 50.79 0.65 -1.71
N THR A 10 50.12 1.01 -0.62
CA THR A 10 49.04 0.19 -0.06
C THR A 10 47.85 0.27 -1.00
N ALA A 11 47.64 -0.79 -1.80
CA ALA A 11 46.38 -1.01 -2.49
C ALA A 11 45.31 -1.33 -1.44
N ALA A 12 44.61 -0.30 -0.96
CA ALA A 12 43.44 -0.46 -0.12
C ALA A 12 42.28 -0.95 -0.98
N SER A 13 42.16 -2.26 -1.16
CA SER A 13 40.95 -2.90 -1.70
C SER A 13 39.82 -2.71 -0.69
N VAL A 14 39.10 -1.60 -0.82
CA VAL A 14 37.82 -1.40 -0.12
C VAL A 14 36.81 -2.33 -0.79
N VAL A 15 36.70 -3.55 -0.26
CA VAL A 15 35.59 -4.44 -0.59
C VAL A 15 34.36 -3.83 0.07
N VAL A 16 33.64 -2.99 -0.68
CA VAL A 16 32.29 -2.58 -0.30
C VAL A 16 31.44 -3.84 -0.39
N ALA A 17 31.34 -4.56 0.72
CA ALA A 17 30.32 -5.56 0.92
C ALA A 17 28.99 -4.82 0.84
N GLY A 18 28.42 -4.78 -0.36
CA GLY A 18 27.09 -4.25 -0.58
C GLY A 18 26.16 -5.02 0.33
N CYS A 19 25.57 -4.34 1.32
CA CYS A 19 24.37 -4.81 1.96
C CYS A 19 23.35 -4.98 0.83
N ALA A 20 23.16 -6.21 0.37
CA ALA A 20 21.98 -6.57 -0.38
C ALA A 20 20.82 -6.24 0.56
N GLN A 21 20.21 -5.08 0.34
CA GLN A 21 18.99 -4.67 1.01
C GLN A 21 17.91 -5.60 0.48
N GLN A 22 17.84 -6.79 1.08
CA GLN A 22 16.74 -7.71 0.90
C GLN A 22 15.53 -7.03 1.54
N SER A 23 14.79 -6.28 0.72
CA SER A 23 13.44 -5.87 1.05
C SER A 23 12.70 -7.12 1.52
N ALA A 24 12.17 -7.09 2.74
CA ALA A 24 11.31 -8.16 3.22
C ALA A 24 10.20 -8.42 2.18
N PRO A 25 9.76 -9.68 1.99
CA PRO A 25 8.66 -9.95 1.07
C PRO A 25 7.42 -9.13 1.49
N ALA A 26 6.77 -8.50 0.51
CA ALA A 26 5.56 -7.74 0.72
C ALA A 26 4.49 -8.61 1.39
N SER A 27 3.76 -8.07 2.37
CA SER A 27 2.63 -8.78 2.96
C SER A 27 1.47 -8.87 1.96
N GLU A 28 0.53 -9.76 2.21
CA GLU A 28 -0.68 -9.89 1.37
C GLU A 28 -1.49 -8.60 1.39
N ALA A 29 -1.58 -7.96 2.56
CA ALA A 29 -2.23 -6.67 2.70
C ALA A 29 -1.54 -5.57 1.88
N SER A 30 -0.20 -5.52 1.85
CA SER A 30 0.52 -4.53 1.05
C SER A 30 0.42 -4.81 -0.45
N THR A 31 0.44 -6.08 -0.85
CA THR A 31 0.26 -6.48 -2.26
C THR A 31 -1.16 -6.16 -2.73
N LEU A 32 -2.16 -6.42 -1.91
CA LEU A 32 -3.55 -6.06 -2.21
C LEU A 32 -3.73 -4.55 -2.28
N ALA A 33 -3.23 -3.79 -1.30
CA ALA A 33 -3.37 -2.33 -1.27
C ALA A 33 -2.78 -1.68 -2.53
N ALA A 34 -1.60 -2.12 -2.96
CA ALA A 34 -0.99 -1.69 -4.22
C ALA A 34 -1.88 -2.04 -5.42
N CYS A 35 -2.35 -3.29 -5.53
CA CYS A 35 -3.22 -3.72 -6.62
C CYS A 35 -4.53 -2.92 -6.68
N LEU A 36 -5.17 -2.62 -5.54
CA LEU A 36 -6.39 -1.83 -5.49
C LEU A 36 -6.16 -0.43 -6.07
N THR A 37 -5.08 0.24 -5.67
CA THR A 37 -4.73 1.56 -6.19
C THR A 37 -4.38 1.52 -7.68
N GLU A 38 -3.60 0.54 -8.13
CA GLU A 38 -3.30 0.34 -9.56
C GLU A 38 -4.56 0.11 -10.40
N ARG A 39 -5.54 -0.62 -9.85
CA ARG A 39 -6.83 -0.86 -10.48
C ARG A 39 -7.73 0.38 -10.47
N GLY A 40 -7.43 1.41 -9.67
CA GLY A 40 -8.31 2.56 -9.49
C GLY A 40 -9.51 2.27 -8.59
N VAL A 41 -9.38 1.31 -7.68
CA VAL A 41 -10.36 1.06 -6.62
C VAL A 41 -10.22 2.12 -5.53
N ILE A 42 -11.32 2.76 -5.16
CA ILE A 42 -11.32 3.86 -4.19
C ILE A 42 -12.21 3.51 -3.00
N MET A 43 -11.72 3.69 -1.79
CA MET A 43 -12.53 3.66 -0.57
C MET A 43 -12.98 5.07 -0.21
N TYR A 44 -14.29 5.26 -0.05
CA TYR A 44 -14.90 6.47 0.48
C TYR A 44 -15.31 6.21 1.93
N GLY A 45 -14.96 7.12 2.83
CA GLY A 45 -15.26 6.95 4.24
C GLY A 45 -15.08 8.21 5.07
N ALA A 46 -15.02 8.00 6.38
CA ALA A 46 -14.65 9.02 7.33
C ALA A 46 -13.73 8.45 8.42
N ASP A 47 -12.73 9.20 8.87
CA ASP A 47 -11.74 8.75 9.86
C ASP A 47 -12.36 8.42 11.22
N TRP A 48 -13.41 9.14 11.61
CA TRP A 48 -14.16 8.91 12.84
C TRP A 48 -15.15 7.73 12.74
N CYS A 49 -15.39 7.18 11.55
CA CYS A 49 -16.35 6.10 11.37
C CYS A 49 -15.77 4.76 11.83
N SER A 50 -16.42 4.11 12.81
CA SER A 50 -15.98 2.83 13.38
C SER A 50 -15.81 1.71 12.34
N HIS A 51 -16.70 1.65 11.34
CA HIS A 51 -16.58 0.69 10.24
C HIS A 51 -15.43 1.01 9.29
N CYS A 52 -15.13 2.30 9.06
CA CYS A 52 -13.96 2.70 8.29
C CYS A 52 -12.67 2.31 9.02
N GLN A 53 -12.58 2.61 10.32
CA GLN A 53 -11.45 2.21 11.15
C GLN A 53 -11.25 0.69 11.14
N LYS A 54 -12.34 -0.10 11.22
CA LYS A 54 -12.29 -1.56 11.07
C LYS A 54 -11.73 -1.97 9.71
N GLN A 55 -12.20 -1.37 8.62
CA GLN A 55 -11.69 -1.65 7.28
C GLN A 55 -10.19 -1.34 7.15
N LYS A 56 -9.77 -0.16 7.64
CA LYS A 56 -8.35 0.25 7.65
C LYS A 56 -7.50 -0.72 8.47
N GLY A 57 -8.01 -1.16 9.63
CA GLY A 57 -7.34 -2.13 10.50
C GLY A 57 -7.10 -3.50 9.86
N LEU A 58 -7.95 -3.94 8.92
CA LEU A 58 -7.70 -5.18 8.17
C LEU A 58 -6.42 -5.10 7.31
N PHE A 59 -6.07 -3.91 6.82
CA PHE A 59 -4.84 -3.68 6.07
C PHE A 59 -3.63 -3.34 6.96
N GLY A 60 -3.87 -2.79 8.15
CA GLY A 60 -2.80 -2.20 8.97
C GLY A 60 -2.10 -1.08 8.21
N ASP A 61 -0.77 -1.01 8.33
CA ASP A 61 0.05 0.04 7.71
C ASP A 61 -0.05 0.06 6.18
N ALA A 62 -0.38 -1.08 5.57
CA ALA A 62 -0.59 -1.19 4.12
C ALA A 62 -1.73 -0.32 3.61
N PHE A 63 -2.66 0.10 4.48
CA PHE A 63 -3.77 0.98 4.07
C PHE A 63 -3.27 2.31 3.50
N SER A 64 -2.08 2.76 3.89
CA SER A 64 -1.45 3.98 3.35
C SER A 64 -1.28 3.96 1.82
N ALA A 65 -1.22 2.77 1.21
CA ALA A 65 -1.16 2.62 -0.23
C ALA A 65 -2.54 2.57 -0.91
N VAL A 66 -3.64 2.44 -0.16
CA VAL A 66 -5.01 2.42 -0.70
C VAL A 66 -5.45 3.84 -1.06
N THR A 67 -6.06 4.00 -2.23
CA THR A 67 -6.71 5.25 -2.61
C THR A 67 -7.96 5.46 -1.75
N TYR A 68 -7.90 6.47 -0.88
CA TYR A 68 -8.94 6.79 0.09
C TYR A 68 -9.44 8.23 -0.09
N VAL A 69 -10.74 8.44 0.13
CA VAL A 69 -11.38 9.75 0.15
C VAL A 69 -12.02 9.97 1.51
N GLU A 70 -11.55 10.99 2.22
CA GLU A 70 -12.14 11.47 3.47
C GLU A 70 -13.34 12.36 3.13
N CYS A 71 -14.53 11.80 3.19
CA CYS A 71 -15.76 12.51 2.80
C CYS A 71 -16.07 13.77 3.62
N PRO A 72 -15.76 13.85 4.93
CA PRO A 72 -15.84 15.10 5.69
C PRO A 72 -14.99 16.24 5.11
N ASP A 73 -13.81 15.93 4.54
CA ASP A 73 -12.91 16.91 3.94
C ASP A 73 -13.27 17.20 2.47
N GLU A 74 -13.84 16.20 1.77
CA GLU A 74 -14.23 16.28 0.36
C GLU A 74 -15.73 15.96 0.11
N PRO A 75 -16.68 16.68 0.73
CA PRO A 75 -18.10 16.29 0.74
C PRO A 75 -18.72 16.24 -0.66
N GLU A 76 -18.40 17.22 -1.51
CA GLU A 76 -18.89 17.30 -2.88
C GLU A 76 -18.43 16.13 -3.76
N ARG A 77 -17.24 15.60 -3.50
CA ARG A 77 -16.72 14.43 -4.23
C ARG A 77 -17.53 13.18 -3.87
N CYS A 78 -17.87 13.01 -2.59
CA CYS A 78 -18.67 11.89 -2.12
C CYS A 78 -20.13 11.96 -2.57
N VAL A 79 -20.74 13.16 -2.57
CA VAL A 79 -22.10 13.37 -3.11
C VAL A 79 -22.15 13.01 -4.59
N ARG A 80 -21.20 13.50 -5.40
CA ARG A 80 -21.14 13.15 -6.83
C ARG A 80 -20.87 11.68 -7.09
N ALA A 81 -20.09 11.02 -6.22
CA ALA A 81 -19.89 9.57 -6.28
C ALA A 81 -21.12 8.78 -5.78
N GLY A 82 -22.15 9.46 -5.26
CA GLY A 82 -23.38 8.87 -4.74
C GLY A 82 -23.13 8.00 -3.51
N ILE A 83 -22.25 8.43 -2.61
CA ILE A 83 -21.97 7.73 -1.36
C ILE A 83 -23.11 7.97 -0.37
N THR A 84 -23.77 6.90 0.05
CA THR A 84 -24.91 6.90 0.98
C THR A 84 -24.56 6.38 2.37
N GLY A 85 -23.40 5.71 2.50
CA GLY A 85 -22.92 5.14 3.74
C GLY A 85 -21.42 4.84 3.70
N TYR A 86 -20.83 4.65 4.89
CA TYR A 86 -19.40 4.42 5.05
C TYR A 86 -19.09 3.06 5.70
N PRO A 87 -17.96 2.42 5.34
CA PRO A 87 -17.19 2.71 4.14
C PRO A 87 -17.94 2.26 2.88
N THR A 88 -17.61 2.85 1.73
CA THR A 88 -18.05 2.36 0.43
C THR A 88 -16.85 2.26 -0.50
N TRP A 89 -16.67 1.10 -1.11
CA TRP A 89 -15.66 0.88 -2.15
C TRP A 89 -16.28 1.07 -3.53
N ILE A 90 -15.63 1.83 -4.40
CA ILE A 90 -16.01 1.94 -5.81
C ILE A 90 -14.94 1.23 -6.64
N LEU A 91 -15.38 0.24 -7.40
CA LEU A 91 -14.55 -0.53 -8.33
C LEU A 91 -14.51 0.15 -9.70
N PRO A 92 -13.54 -0.22 -10.55
CA PRO A 92 -13.57 0.15 -11.97
C PRO A 92 -14.90 -0.22 -12.62
N GLY A 93 -15.49 0.71 -13.37
CA GLY A 93 -16.82 0.54 -13.95
C GLY A 93 -17.98 0.96 -13.03
N GLY A 94 -17.70 1.40 -11.80
CA GLY A 94 -18.67 2.07 -10.93
C GLY A 94 -19.46 1.16 -9.99
N GLN A 95 -19.16 -0.14 -9.94
CA GLN A 95 -19.76 -1.05 -8.96
C GLN A 95 -19.38 -0.60 -7.54
N LYS A 96 -20.38 -0.56 -6.65
CA LYS A 96 -20.22 -0.22 -5.23
C LYS A 96 -20.24 -1.46 -4.36
N LEU A 97 -19.31 -1.54 -3.42
CA LEU A 97 -19.36 -2.48 -2.29
C LEU A 97 -19.50 -1.66 -1.01
N GLU A 98 -20.68 -1.72 -0.40
CA GLU A 98 -20.98 -0.98 0.83
C GLU A 98 -20.57 -1.78 2.06
N GLY A 99 -20.09 -1.07 3.08
CA GLY A 99 -19.66 -1.65 4.34
C GLY A 99 -18.26 -2.29 4.29
N VAL A 100 -17.89 -2.91 5.41
CA VAL A 100 -16.57 -3.54 5.58
C VAL A 100 -16.44 -4.78 4.72
N GLN A 101 -15.39 -4.84 3.91
CA GLN A 101 -15.02 -5.96 3.07
C GLN A 101 -13.81 -6.69 3.66
N GLN A 102 -13.90 -8.03 3.71
CA GLN A 102 -12.74 -8.86 4.04
C GLN A 102 -11.73 -8.83 2.89
N LEU A 103 -10.44 -8.86 3.19
CA LEU A 103 -9.39 -8.72 2.17
C LEU A 103 -9.52 -9.71 1.00
N PRO A 104 -9.79 -11.02 1.22
CA PRO A 104 -9.95 -11.96 0.10
C PRO A 104 -11.18 -11.64 -0.77
N ALA A 105 -12.29 -11.23 -0.16
CA ALA A 105 -13.50 -10.87 -0.89
C ALA A 105 -13.30 -9.60 -1.73
N LEU A 106 -12.64 -8.58 -1.13
CA LEU A 106 -12.28 -7.35 -1.82
C LEU A 106 -11.28 -7.61 -2.96
N ALA A 107 -10.29 -8.47 -2.72
CA ALA A 107 -9.32 -8.90 -3.74
C ALA A 107 -10.02 -9.57 -4.92
N ASN A 108 -10.94 -10.49 -4.67
CA ASN A 108 -11.70 -11.16 -5.72
C ASN A 108 -12.54 -10.17 -6.54
N ALA A 109 -13.29 -9.30 -5.87
CA ALA A 109 -14.15 -8.31 -6.53
C ALA A 109 -13.33 -7.32 -7.38
N ALA A 110 -12.14 -6.93 -6.90
CA ALA A 110 -11.25 -6.00 -7.60
C ALA A 110 -10.38 -6.64 -8.69
N GLY A 111 -10.47 -7.97 -8.92
CA GLY A 111 -9.57 -8.67 -9.85
C GLY A 111 -8.11 -8.72 -9.37
N CYS A 112 -7.92 -8.70 -8.06
CA CYS A 112 -6.66 -8.77 -7.32
C CYS A 112 -6.47 -10.11 -6.61
N ALA A 113 -7.26 -11.15 -6.88
CA ALA A 113 -7.23 -12.44 -6.15
C ALA A 113 -5.84 -13.08 -5.98
N LYS A 114 -4.93 -12.89 -6.95
CA LYS A 114 -3.54 -13.40 -6.88
C LYS A 114 -2.65 -12.66 -5.86
N SER A 115 -3.13 -11.55 -5.27
CA SER A 115 -2.41 -10.72 -4.30
C SER A 115 -2.63 -11.15 -2.85
N VAL A 116 -3.58 -12.05 -2.58
CA VAL A 116 -3.87 -12.60 -1.26
C VAL A 116 -3.86 -14.12 -1.40
N THR A 117 -2.80 -14.77 -0.90
CA THR A 117 -2.73 -16.24 -0.85
C THR A 117 -3.46 -16.71 0.42
N PRO A 118 -4.10 -17.88 0.43
CA PRO A 118 -4.64 -18.44 1.68
C PRO A 118 -3.57 -18.83 2.69
#